data_AF-A0A948EZJ2-F1
#
_entry.id   AF-A0A948EZJ2-F1
#
_cell.length_a   1.000
_cell.length_b   1.000
_cell.length_c   1.000
_cell.angle_alpha   90.00
_cell.angle_beta   90.00
_cell.angle_gamma   90.00
#
_symmetry.space_group_name_H-M   'P 1'
#
loop_
_entity.id
_entity.type
_entity.pdbx_description
1 polymer ?
#
loop_
_entity_poly.entity_id
_entity_poly.type
_entity_poly.pdbx_seq_one_letter_code
_entity_poly.pdbx_strand_id
1 'polypeptide(L)'
;PTTVAAADTRSEPVVVVFPFENLGPPEEAYFAAGVTDEIITRLTGVAGLRVVSRASALHYDRTGTTMQQIATDLGVDYVLEGAVRWQRDAGGTSRVRVTPQLMNARSDEQVWAESYDRSMAEIFKVQSEIAEEVVHSLGVTLAVSPAPKDADIPTRDMNAYHAYLRAREILDVSQFNAESWFLAVDLLEKAVARDPEFHEAWGQLAKANSGMCHFDWDRTEARLARAKAAADRAFELKPDAAYTQMARGLYYYWGRKDYESALAALRQADRARPNDSAIRELMAYVLRRQEDYAEAAEILIDVNRLSPRDPANCAHIGETLGILGRYDEAATWAARAIELGPGQATNYTMAAWLAVEAGRPELVRRYIEDTPPSSDPEIRYGLFKASYALRDYAAALRQADALPDVYEAQFSTVSRHLALAQTHLAMDMTDTAREDFVRAEAVLAAKLMEKPGAGNLVAARAVALAGLGRGDEALAEIERAFGLYPASKDRWIQTWRLYDLALVQMLTGRSAEAVATLGELLKRRTDVISPSILRSTPDLDGLRGRPDFQGLLVGGA
;
A
#
# COMPACT_ATOMS: atom_id res chain seq x y z
N PRO A 1 0.55 -59.66 -0.19
CA PRO A 1 0.15 -58.34 -0.70
C PRO A 1 -0.85 -57.70 0.27
N THR A 2 -0.33 -56.93 1.21
CA THR A 2 -1.12 -56.13 2.14
C THR A 2 -0.79 -54.69 1.83
N THR A 3 -1.64 -54.05 1.04
CA THR A 3 -1.51 -52.64 0.67
C THR A 3 -1.89 -51.83 1.89
N VAL A 4 -0.88 -51.26 2.56
CA VAL A 4 -1.09 -50.23 3.56
C VAL A 4 -1.68 -49.03 2.84
N ALA A 5 -2.95 -48.73 3.11
CA ALA A 5 -3.58 -47.50 2.69
C ALA A 5 -2.74 -46.35 3.26
N ALA A 6 -2.27 -45.45 2.37
CA ALA A 6 -1.63 -44.22 2.77
C ALA A 6 -2.59 -43.47 3.71
N ALA A 7 -2.14 -43.18 4.92
CA ALA A 7 -2.84 -42.27 5.81
C ALA A 7 -2.95 -40.92 5.09
N ASP A 8 -4.18 -40.54 4.78
CA ASP A 8 -4.52 -39.22 4.28
C ASP A 8 -4.09 -38.22 5.34
N THR A 9 -2.98 -37.52 5.09
CA THR A 9 -2.50 -36.45 5.96
C THR A 9 -3.49 -35.31 5.77
N ARG A 10 -4.53 -35.22 6.63
CA ARG A 10 -5.53 -34.15 6.54
C ARG A 10 -4.80 -32.81 6.51
N SER A 11 -4.77 -32.18 5.34
CA SER A 11 -4.39 -30.78 5.21
C SER A 11 -5.35 -29.98 6.07
N GLU A 12 -4.81 -28.97 6.74
CA GLU A 12 -5.59 -27.96 7.47
C GLU A 12 -6.75 -27.45 6.59
N PRO A 13 -8.01 -27.47 7.05
CA PRO A 13 -9.14 -26.97 6.28
C PRO A 13 -8.92 -25.52 5.87
N VAL A 14 -9.34 -25.21 4.65
CA VAL A 14 -9.17 -23.87 4.10
C VAL A 14 -10.52 -23.22 3.86
N VAL A 15 -10.75 -22.08 4.50
CA VAL A 15 -11.98 -21.30 4.34
C VAL A 15 -11.69 -19.92 3.75
N VAL A 16 -12.56 -19.47 2.85
CA VAL A 16 -12.65 -18.06 2.46
C VAL A 16 -13.94 -17.48 2.99
N VAL A 17 -13.89 -16.25 3.50
CA VAL A 17 -15.08 -15.50 3.92
C VAL A 17 -15.32 -14.39 2.91
N PHE A 18 -16.47 -14.42 2.23
CA PHE A 18 -16.87 -13.35 1.33
C PHE A 18 -17.44 -12.15 2.08
N PRO A 19 -17.33 -10.92 1.52
CA PRO A 19 -18.06 -9.77 2.02
C PRO A 19 -19.55 -10.09 2.15
N PHE A 20 -20.11 -9.91 3.34
CA PHE A 20 -21.53 -10.15 3.54
C PHE A 20 -22.33 -9.07 2.81
N GLU A 21 -23.39 -9.47 2.13
CA GLU A 21 -24.24 -8.55 1.40
C GLU A 21 -24.98 -7.60 2.35
N ASN A 22 -24.87 -6.30 2.12
CA ASN A 22 -25.72 -5.33 2.80
C ASN A 22 -27.11 -5.30 2.17
N LEU A 23 -28.12 -5.77 2.90
CA LEU A 23 -29.54 -5.73 2.51
C LEU A 23 -30.27 -4.47 3.01
N GLY A 24 -29.53 -3.50 3.55
CA GLY A 24 -30.01 -2.19 3.98
C GLY A 24 -29.64 -1.07 3.00
N PRO A 25 -29.75 0.20 3.44
CA PRO A 25 -29.32 1.36 2.66
C PRO A 25 -27.82 1.32 2.33
N PRO A 26 -27.38 1.81 1.15
CA PRO A 26 -25.98 1.78 0.73
C PRO A 26 -24.99 2.43 1.71
N GLU A 27 -25.41 3.49 2.39
CA GLU A 27 -24.61 4.21 3.40
C GLU A 27 -24.29 3.37 4.65
N GLU A 28 -24.96 2.22 4.83
CA GLU A 28 -24.72 1.27 5.92
C GLU A 28 -23.83 0.09 5.50
N ALA A 29 -23.29 0.08 4.27
CA ALA A 29 -22.44 -1.01 3.79
C ALA A 29 -21.21 -1.26 4.69
N TYR A 30 -20.68 -0.20 5.33
CA TYR A 30 -19.59 -0.30 6.31
C TYR A 30 -19.93 -1.24 7.49
N PHE A 31 -21.21 -1.39 7.83
CA PHE A 31 -21.62 -2.26 8.92
C PHE A 31 -21.54 -3.74 8.52
N ALA A 32 -22.00 -4.08 7.31
CA ALA A 32 -21.88 -5.43 6.78
C ALA A 32 -20.41 -5.85 6.62
N ALA A 33 -19.59 -4.96 6.04
CA ALA A 33 -18.13 -5.13 5.99
C ALA A 33 -17.52 -5.31 7.40
N GLY A 34 -18.01 -4.52 8.36
CA GLY A 34 -17.68 -4.62 9.78
C GLY A 34 -17.88 -6.01 10.37
N VAL A 35 -19.04 -6.61 10.10
CA VAL A 35 -19.41 -7.96 10.55
C VAL A 35 -18.52 -9.02 9.90
N THR A 36 -18.29 -8.92 8.59
CA THR A 36 -17.42 -9.86 7.86
C THR A 36 -15.99 -9.87 8.42
N ASP A 37 -15.38 -8.71 8.62
CA ASP A 37 -14.00 -8.62 9.13
C ASP A 37 -13.84 -9.21 10.53
N GLU A 38 -14.87 -9.04 11.37
CA GLU A 38 -14.84 -9.56 12.73
C GLU A 38 -14.91 -11.10 12.74
N ILE A 39 -15.72 -11.67 11.83
CA ILE A 39 -15.76 -13.12 11.61
C ILE A 39 -14.42 -13.62 11.09
N ILE A 40 -13.82 -12.96 10.07
CA ILE A 40 -12.49 -13.29 9.56
C ILE A 40 -11.47 -13.27 10.69
N THR A 41 -11.44 -12.19 11.49
CA THR A 41 -10.50 -12.03 12.61
C THR A 41 -10.59 -13.17 13.61
N ARG A 42 -11.81 -13.62 13.94
CA ARG A 42 -12.04 -14.74 14.86
C ARG A 42 -11.58 -16.07 14.27
N LEU A 43 -11.87 -16.32 12.99
CA LEU A 43 -11.46 -17.54 12.29
C LEU A 43 -9.94 -17.62 12.11
N THR A 44 -9.26 -16.51 11.80
CA THR A 44 -7.79 -16.46 11.66
C THR A 44 -7.06 -16.81 12.95
N GLY A 45 -7.70 -16.62 14.12
CA GLY A 45 -7.16 -17.01 15.42
C GLY A 45 -7.25 -18.50 15.73
N VAL A 46 -7.91 -19.31 14.90
CA VAL A 46 -8.16 -20.74 15.15
C VAL A 46 -6.97 -21.56 14.66
N ALA A 47 -6.28 -22.24 15.57
CA ALA A 47 -5.22 -23.17 15.22
C ALA A 47 -5.79 -24.37 14.44
N GLY A 48 -5.20 -24.71 13.30
CA GLY A 48 -5.71 -25.79 12.46
C GLY A 48 -6.83 -25.34 11.52
N LEU A 49 -6.95 -24.04 11.25
CA LEU A 49 -7.78 -23.47 10.19
C LEU A 49 -6.98 -22.44 9.38
N ARG A 50 -6.93 -22.61 8.05
CA ARG A 50 -6.38 -21.59 7.15
C ARG A 50 -7.50 -20.71 6.62
N VAL A 51 -7.38 -19.40 6.84
CA VAL A 51 -8.33 -18.40 6.32
C VAL A 51 -7.68 -17.64 5.16
N VAL A 52 -8.34 -17.60 4.00
CA VAL A 52 -7.91 -16.79 2.85
C VAL A 52 -8.25 -15.33 3.09
N SER A 53 -7.36 -14.42 2.68
CA SER A 53 -7.49 -12.99 2.95
C SER A 53 -8.69 -12.33 2.25
N ARG A 54 -9.19 -11.25 2.86
CA ARG A 54 -10.25 -10.40 2.30
C ARG A 54 -9.91 -9.87 0.90
N ALA A 55 -8.65 -9.47 0.66
CA ALA A 55 -8.22 -8.97 -0.64
C ALA A 55 -8.43 -9.98 -1.77
N SER A 56 -8.16 -11.27 -1.50
CA SER A 56 -8.38 -12.34 -2.48
C SER A 56 -9.87 -12.68 -2.65
N ALA A 57 -10.65 -12.56 -1.57
CA ALA A 57 -12.10 -12.77 -1.56
C ALA A 57 -12.87 -11.71 -2.38
N LEU A 58 -12.45 -10.44 -2.31
CA LEU A 58 -13.09 -9.31 -2.99
C LEU A 58 -13.16 -9.47 -4.52
N HIS A 59 -12.24 -10.24 -5.12
CA HIS A 59 -12.22 -10.49 -6.57
C HIS A 59 -13.42 -11.32 -7.05
N TYR A 60 -14.04 -12.10 -6.18
CA TYR A 60 -15.15 -13.01 -6.53
C TYR A 60 -16.52 -12.49 -6.09
N ASP A 61 -16.55 -11.40 -5.34
CA ASP A 61 -17.81 -10.82 -4.89
C ASP A 61 -18.63 -10.35 -6.10
N ARG A 62 -19.79 -10.97 -6.31
CA ARG A 62 -20.80 -10.62 -7.35
C ARG A 62 -20.32 -10.79 -8.80
N THR A 63 -19.29 -11.58 -9.06
CA THR A 63 -18.77 -11.82 -10.43
C THR A 63 -19.49 -12.92 -11.21
N GLY A 64 -20.49 -13.59 -10.59
CA GLY A 64 -21.19 -14.73 -11.19
C GLY A 64 -20.32 -15.97 -11.38
N THR A 65 -19.17 -16.02 -10.70
CA THR A 65 -18.23 -17.14 -10.73
C THR A 65 -18.81 -18.35 -9.99
N THR A 66 -18.63 -19.56 -10.52
CA THR A 66 -19.14 -20.78 -9.87
C THR A 66 -18.30 -21.16 -8.65
N MET A 67 -18.95 -21.83 -7.70
CA MET A 67 -18.31 -22.30 -6.46
C MET A 67 -17.07 -23.17 -6.73
N GLN A 68 -17.13 -24.06 -7.73
CA GLN A 68 -16.01 -24.91 -8.10
C GLN A 68 -14.82 -24.14 -8.68
N GLN A 69 -15.09 -23.04 -9.39
CA GLN A 69 -14.03 -22.16 -9.90
C GLN A 69 -13.37 -21.40 -8.74
N ILE A 70 -14.16 -20.89 -7.78
CA ILE A 70 -13.65 -20.27 -6.56
C ILE A 70 -12.77 -21.26 -5.77
N ALA A 71 -13.24 -22.49 -5.59
CA ALA A 71 -12.49 -23.57 -4.92
C ALA A 71 -11.11 -23.80 -5.57
N THR A 72 -11.09 -23.85 -6.90
CA THR A 72 -9.88 -24.09 -7.68
C THR A 72 -8.93 -22.90 -7.61
N ASP A 73 -9.45 -21.69 -7.81
CA ASP A 73 -8.64 -20.50 -7.92
C ASP A 73 -8.03 -20.03 -6.60
N LEU A 74 -8.76 -20.21 -5.48
CA LEU A 74 -8.29 -19.83 -4.15
C LEU A 74 -7.66 -21.00 -3.39
N GLY A 75 -7.80 -22.23 -3.91
CA GLY A 75 -7.38 -23.45 -3.20
C GLY A 75 -8.10 -23.59 -1.86
N VAL A 76 -9.41 -23.36 -1.85
CA VAL A 76 -10.27 -23.41 -0.66
C VAL A 76 -11.14 -24.66 -0.64
N ASP A 77 -11.40 -25.17 0.55
CA ASP A 77 -12.30 -26.30 0.77
C ASP A 77 -13.72 -25.82 1.06
N TYR A 78 -13.84 -24.63 1.67
CA TYR A 78 -15.11 -24.07 2.11
C TYR A 78 -15.24 -22.58 1.82
N VAL A 79 -16.47 -22.14 1.58
CA VAL A 79 -16.84 -20.74 1.38
C VAL A 79 -17.87 -20.34 2.44
N LEU A 80 -17.57 -19.31 3.20
CA LEU A 80 -18.51 -18.65 4.11
C LEU A 80 -19.01 -17.37 3.45
N GLU A 81 -20.30 -17.31 3.17
CA GLU A 81 -20.97 -16.13 2.63
C GLU A 81 -22.23 -15.83 3.42
N GLY A 82 -22.84 -14.68 3.17
CA GLY A 82 -24.05 -14.32 3.89
C GLY A 82 -24.52 -12.91 3.61
N ALA A 83 -25.56 -12.52 4.34
CA ALA A 83 -26.15 -11.20 4.23
C ALA A 83 -26.41 -10.59 5.60
N VAL A 84 -26.31 -9.28 5.68
CA VAL A 84 -26.58 -8.46 6.87
C VAL A 84 -27.69 -7.49 6.52
N ARG A 85 -28.74 -7.47 7.35
CA ARG A 85 -29.74 -6.41 7.36
C ARG A 85 -29.72 -5.72 8.70
N TRP A 86 -29.37 -4.45 8.69
CA TRP A 86 -29.51 -3.59 9.84
C TRP A 86 -30.84 -2.85 9.76
N GLN A 87 -31.64 -2.93 10.83
CA GLN A 87 -32.92 -2.25 10.96
C GLN A 87 -32.85 -1.30 12.14
N ARG A 88 -33.02 -0.01 11.88
CA ARG A 88 -33.12 1.04 12.89
C ARG A 88 -34.53 1.58 12.85
N ASP A 89 -35.27 1.43 13.94
CA ASP A 89 -36.57 2.09 14.03
C ASP A 89 -36.44 3.49 14.64
N ALA A 90 -37.45 4.33 14.36
CA ALA A 90 -37.52 5.69 14.90
C ALA A 90 -37.74 5.74 16.43
N GLY A 91 -38.00 4.58 17.06
CA GLY A 91 -38.17 4.41 18.51
C GLY A 91 -36.87 4.11 19.25
N GLY A 92 -35.74 3.99 18.54
CA GLY A 92 -34.42 3.70 19.11
C GLY A 92 -34.09 2.20 19.24
N THR A 93 -34.98 1.31 18.83
CA THR A 93 -34.70 -0.12 18.75
C THR A 93 -33.91 -0.41 17.47
N SER A 94 -32.74 -1.00 17.66
CA SER A 94 -31.83 -1.38 16.59
C SER A 94 -31.70 -2.90 16.56
N ARG A 95 -32.12 -3.53 15.46
CA ARG A 95 -32.04 -4.98 15.25
C ARG A 95 -31.14 -5.30 14.08
N VAL A 96 -30.45 -6.42 14.17
CA VAL A 96 -29.62 -6.93 13.08
C VAL A 96 -30.05 -8.34 12.76
N ARG A 97 -30.27 -8.58 11.46
CA ARG A 97 -30.41 -9.92 10.91
C ARG A 97 -29.14 -10.30 10.17
N VAL A 98 -28.53 -11.42 10.53
CA VAL A 98 -27.37 -12.00 9.85
C VAL A 98 -27.74 -13.40 9.38
N THR A 99 -27.55 -13.68 8.10
CA THR A 99 -27.85 -14.99 7.49
C THR A 99 -26.58 -15.55 6.85
N PRO A 100 -25.66 -16.12 7.64
CA PRO A 100 -24.47 -16.79 7.12
C PRO A 100 -24.80 -18.20 6.60
N GLN A 101 -24.02 -18.64 5.63
CA GLN A 101 -24.01 -20.00 5.15
C GLN A 101 -22.58 -20.45 4.80
N LEU A 102 -22.27 -21.68 5.21
CA LEU A 102 -21.02 -22.35 4.91
C LEU A 102 -21.27 -23.41 3.85
N MET A 103 -20.58 -23.28 2.72
CA MET A 103 -20.69 -24.15 1.56
C MET A 103 -19.42 -24.98 1.39
N ASN A 104 -19.56 -26.24 0.98
CA ASN A 104 -18.44 -27.02 0.47
C ASN A 104 -18.11 -26.54 -0.94
N ALA A 105 -16.90 -26.02 -1.13
CA ALA A 105 -16.53 -25.35 -2.36
C ALA A 105 -16.44 -26.31 -3.57
N ARG A 106 -16.20 -27.62 -3.32
CA ARG A 106 -16.04 -28.65 -4.35
C ARG A 106 -17.37 -29.28 -4.77
N SER A 107 -18.24 -29.61 -3.81
CA SER A 107 -19.53 -30.25 -4.09
C SER A 107 -20.67 -29.27 -4.31
N ASP A 108 -20.47 -27.98 -4.00
CA ASP A 108 -21.54 -26.95 -3.99
C ASP A 108 -22.70 -27.31 -3.04
N GLU A 109 -22.38 -28.04 -1.98
CA GLU A 109 -23.34 -28.46 -0.96
C GLU A 109 -23.27 -27.53 0.25
N GLN A 110 -24.45 -27.17 0.78
CA GLN A 110 -24.56 -26.43 2.02
C GLN A 110 -24.19 -27.33 3.20
N VAL A 111 -23.12 -26.96 3.91
CA VAL A 111 -22.64 -27.65 5.11
C VAL A 111 -23.41 -27.15 6.33
N TRP A 112 -23.60 -25.83 6.41
CA TRP A 112 -24.31 -25.17 7.52
C TRP A 112 -24.93 -23.86 7.03
N ALA A 113 -26.09 -23.51 7.57
CA ALA A 113 -26.66 -22.18 7.41
C ALA A 113 -27.58 -21.90 8.60
N GLU A 114 -27.59 -20.65 9.07
CA GLU A 114 -28.43 -20.22 10.17
C GLU A 114 -28.92 -18.78 9.96
N SER A 115 -29.96 -18.38 10.69
CA SER A 115 -30.49 -17.03 10.67
C SER A 115 -30.53 -16.47 12.08
N TYR A 116 -29.70 -15.45 12.31
CA TYR A 116 -29.64 -14.72 13.56
C TYR A 116 -30.45 -13.45 13.42
N ASP A 117 -31.50 -13.32 14.23
CA ASP A 117 -32.24 -12.07 14.35
C ASP A 117 -32.20 -11.63 15.81
N ARG A 118 -31.38 -10.62 16.08
CA ARG A 118 -30.99 -10.21 17.43
C ARG A 118 -31.02 -8.70 17.61
N SER A 119 -30.98 -8.26 18.86
CA SER A 119 -30.71 -6.87 19.19
C SER A 119 -29.30 -6.50 18.71
N MET A 120 -29.12 -5.25 18.27
CA MET A 120 -27.80 -4.72 17.94
C MET A 120 -26.81 -4.83 19.11
N ALA A 121 -27.30 -4.76 20.35
CA ALA A 121 -26.47 -4.93 21.54
C ALA A 121 -25.86 -6.35 21.66
N GLU A 122 -26.40 -7.33 20.93
CA GLU A 122 -25.94 -8.72 20.93
C GLU A 122 -25.08 -9.06 19.70
N ILE A 123 -24.71 -8.09 18.87
CA ILE A 123 -24.01 -8.35 17.60
C ILE A 123 -22.69 -9.11 17.79
N PHE A 124 -21.94 -8.81 18.85
CA PHE A 124 -20.67 -9.51 19.16
C PHE A 124 -20.90 -10.98 19.52
N LYS A 125 -22.04 -11.29 20.14
CA LYS A 125 -22.45 -12.66 20.42
C LYS A 125 -22.78 -13.40 19.12
N VAL A 126 -23.54 -12.76 18.22
CA VAL A 126 -23.84 -13.33 16.90
C VAL A 126 -22.56 -13.63 16.13
N GLN A 127 -21.61 -12.70 16.07
CA GLN A 127 -20.33 -12.91 15.37
C GLN A 127 -19.53 -14.08 15.96
N SER A 128 -19.57 -14.26 17.28
CA SER A 128 -18.92 -15.39 17.95
C SER A 128 -19.62 -16.70 17.62
N GLU A 129 -20.94 -16.77 17.78
CA GLU A 129 -21.76 -17.95 17.44
C GLU A 129 -21.51 -18.40 15.98
N ILE A 130 -21.41 -17.47 15.04
CA ILE A 130 -21.12 -17.78 13.63
C ILE A 130 -19.73 -18.43 13.48
N ALA A 131 -18.70 -17.86 14.10
CA ALA A 131 -17.35 -18.42 14.01
C ALA A 131 -17.28 -19.82 14.66
N GLU A 132 -18.00 -20.03 15.76
CA GLU A 132 -18.11 -21.31 16.46
C GLU A 132 -18.74 -22.39 15.58
N GLU A 133 -19.89 -22.10 15.00
CA GLU A 133 -20.62 -23.05 14.15
C GLU A 133 -19.83 -23.39 12.89
N VAL A 134 -19.10 -22.42 12.32
CA VAL A 134 -18.17 -22.67 11.22
C VAL A 134 -17.08 -23.65 11.66
N VAL A 135 -16.35 -23.37 12.74
CA VAL A 135 -15.27 -24.25 13.21
C VAL A 135 -15.79 -25.65 13.56
N HIS A 136 -16.96 -25.73 14.19
CA HIS A 136 -17.63 -26.99 14.52
C HIS A 136 -17.98 -27.79 13.26
N SER A 137 -18.58 -27.13 12.26
CA SER A 137 -18.95 -27.73 10.97
C SER A 137 -17.75 -28.25 10.18
N LEU A 138 -16.58 -27.63 10.37
CA LEU A 138 -15.32 -28.03 9.74
C LEU A 138 -14.60 -29.18 10.48
N GLY A 139 -15.10 -29.60 11.65
CA GLY A 139 -14.47 -30.64 12.46
C GLY A 139 -13.09 -30.26 13.01
N VAL A 140 -12.79 -28.96 13.08
CA VAL A 140 -11.55 -28.42 13.67
C VAL A 140 -11.74 -28.38 15.19
N THR A 141 -10.78 -28.93 15.94
CA THR A 141 -10.89 -28.99 17.41
C THR A 141 -10.59 -27.62 18.00
N LEU A 142 -11.58 -27.00 18.62
CA LEU A 142 -11.39 -25.78 19.41
C LEU A 142 -10.50 -26.09 20.62
N ALA A 143 -9.28 -25.56 20.64
CA ALA A 143 -8.41 -25.64 21.81
C ALA A 143 -8.94 -24.82 23.01
N VAL A 144 -9.86 -23.87 22.77
CA VAL A 144 -10.49 -23.00 23.79
C VAL A 144 -11.96 -22.76 23.40
N SER A 145 -12.87 -22.80 24.37
CA SER A 145 -14.30 -22.52 24.18
C SER A 145 -14.58 -21.01 23.96
N PRO A 146 -15.47 -20.60 23.03
CA PRO A 146 -15.38 -19.28 22.38
C PRO A 146 -16.54 -18.31 22.64
N ALA A 147 -17.44 -18.59 23.61
CA ALA A 147 -18.42 -17.58 24.01
C ALA A 147 -17.67 -16.27 24.30
N PRO A 148 -18.08 -15.12 23.72
CA PRO A 148 -17.28 -13.91 23.82
C PRO A 148 -17.08 -13.63 25.29
N LYS A 149 -15.83 -13.71 25.73
CA LYS A 149 -15.51 -13.28 27.09
C LYS A 149 -15.81 -11.80 27.14
N ASP A 150 -16.13 -11.27 28.32
CA ASP A 150 -16.31 -9.81 28.45
C ASP A 150 -15.11 -9.02 27.90
N ALA A 151 -13.91 -9.62 27.89
CA ALA A 151 -12.68 -9.08 27.29
C ALA A 151 -12.66 -9.04 25.74
N ASP A 152 -13.51 -9.82 25.07
CA ASP A 152 -13.60 -9.93 23.61
C ASP A 152 -14.66 -8.99 23.01
N ILE A 153 -15.43 -8.29 23.85
CA ILE A 153 -16.38 -7.26 23.43
C ILE A 153 -15.58 -5.97 23.21
N PRO A 154 -15.50 -5.44 21.98
CA PRO A 154 -14.68 -4.26 21.68
C PRO A 154 -15.17 -3.00 22.41
N THR A 155 -16.49 -2.82 22.51
CA THR A 155 -17.13 -1.72 23.24
C THR A 155 -18.57 -2.05 23.58
N ARG A 156 -19.09 -1.45 24.66
CA ARG A 156 -20.54 -1.48 25.00
C ARG A 156 -21.28 -0.22 24.51
N ASP A 157 -20.57 0.77 23.97
CA ASP A 157 -21.17 1.96 23.37
C ASP A 157 -21.31 1.77 21.85
N MET A 158 -22.54 1.52 21.40
CA MET A 158 -22.79 1.27 19.98
C MET A 158 -22.49 2.47 19.08
N ASN A 159 -22.62 3.71 19.58
CA ASN A 159 -22.25 4.88 18.79
C ASN A 159 -20.73 4.98 18.60
N ALA A 160 -19.95 4.60 19.63
CA ALA A 160 -18.50 4.46 19.50
C ALA A 160 -18.15 3.38 18.47
N TYR A 161 -18.82 2.23 18.53
CA TYR A 161 -18.64 1.14 17.56
C TYR A 161 -18.93 1.57 16.12
N HIS A 162 -20.02 2.30 15.89
CA HIS A 162 -20.35 2.81 14.54
C HIS A 162 -19.31 3.79 14.00
N ALA A 163 -18.86 4.72 14.84
CA ALA A 163 -17.83 5.67 14.45
C ALA A 163 -16.52 4.95 14.09
N TYR A 164 -16.14 3.95 14.88
CA TYR A 164 -15.00 3.08 14.62
C TYR A 164 -15.12 2.32 13.28
N LEU A 165 -16.23 1.62 13.04
CA LEU A 165 -16.40 0.84 11.79
C LEU A 165 -16.36 1.74 10.56
N ARG A 166 -17.02 2.90 10.62
CA ARG A 166 -17.01 3.86 9.52
C ARG A 166 -15.61 4.42 9.26
N ALA A 167 -14.86 4.74 10.32
CA ALA A 167 -13.48 5.19 10.17
C ALA A 167 -12.59 4.10 9.56
N ARG A 168 -12.72 2.84 10.00
CA ARG A 168 -11.97 1.72 9.45
C ARG A 168 -12.23 1.54 7.95
N GLU A 169 -13.49 1.52 7.54
CA GLU A 169 -13.85 1.42 6.12
C GLU A 169 -13.24 2.55 5.29
N ILE A 170 -13.24 3.79 5.81
CA ILE A 170 -12.59 4.91 5.14
C ILE A 170 -11.08 4.67 4.98
N LEU A 171 -10.39 4.21 6.03
CA LEU A 171 -8.96 3.96 5.99
C LEU A 171 -8.57 2.81 5.05
N ASP A 172 -9.46 1.83 4.87
CA ASP A 172 -9.18 0.65 4.04
C ASP A 172 -9.49 0.92 2.55
N VAL A 173 -10.55 1.69 2.26
CA VAL A 173 -10.99 1.99 0.87
C VAL A 173 -10.34 3.27 0.30
N SER A 174 -10.10 4.30 1.13
CA SER A 174 -9.62 5.62 0.68
C SER A 174 -8.15 5.87 1.03
N GLN A 175 -7.26 4.96 0.65
CA GLN A 175 -5.85 5.00 1.08
C GLN A 175 -5.09 6.30 0.72
N PHE A 176 -5.53 7.03 -0.32
CA PHE A 176 -4.83 8.22 -0.85
C PHE A 176 -5.72 9.47 -0.94
N ASN A 177 -6.61 9.70 0.03
CA ASN A 177 -7.39 10.93 0.12
C ASN A 177 -7.26 11.57 1.51
N ALA A 178 -6.62 12.75 1.56
CA ALA A 178 -6.37 13.46 2.80
C ALA A 178 -7.66 13.78 3.58
N GLU A 179 -8.69 14.30 2.89
CA GLU A 179 -9.97 14.67 3.51
C GLU A 179 -10.67 13.47 4.14
N SER A 180 -10.68 12.33 3.44
CA SER A 180 -11.19 11.06 3.95
C SER A 180 -10.43 10.62 5.21
N TRP A 181 -9.10 10.70 5.22
CA TRP A 181 -8.32 10.36 6.40
C TRP A 181 -8.56 11.32 7.57
N PHE A 182 -8.78 12.61 7.32
CA PHE A 182 -9.13 13.57 8.37
C PHE A 182 -10.49 13.22 8.98
N LEU A 183 -11.47 12.86 8.15
CA LEU A 183 -12.76 12.37 8.63
C LEU A 183 -12.63 11.08 9.46
N ALA A 184 -11.76 10.15 9.05
CA ALA A 184 -11.50 8.93 9.82
C ALA A 184 -10.90 9.25 11.20
N VAL A 185 -9.95 10.18 11.28
CA VAL A 185 -9.40 10.66 12.57
C VAL A 185 -10.51 11.24 13.45
N ASP A 186 -11.34 12.15 12.92
CA ASP A 186 -12.44 12.76 13.67
C ASP A 186 -13.45 11.72 14.22
N LEU A 187 -13.75 10.70 13.42
CA LEU A 187 -14.63 9.60 13.83
C LEU A 187 -14.00 8.76 14.94
N LEU A 188 -12.71 8.46 14.84
CA LEU A 188 -11.98 7.69 15.85
C LEU A 188 -11.80 8.49 17.15
N GLU A 189 -11.52 9.79 17.08
CA GLU A 189 -11.49 10.69 18.24
C GLU A 189 -12.85 10.70 18.96
N LYS A 190 -13.97 10.73 18.21
CA LYS A 190 -15.32 10.57 18.79
C LYS A 190 -15.53 9.21 19.42
N ALA A 191 -15.04 8.13 18.81
CA ALA A 191 -15.19 6.78 19.34
C ALA A 191 -14.49 6.65 20.71
N VAL A 192 -13.22 7.05 20.79
CA VAL A 192 -12.43 6.92 22.02
C VAL A 192 -12.83 7.92 23.11
N ALA A 193 -13.42 9.07 22.74
CA ALA A 193 -13.99 10.00 23.71
C ALA A 193 -15.26 9.45 24.38
N ARG A 194 -16.03 8.62 23.67
CA ARG A 194 -17.23 7.97 24.20
C ARG A 194 -16.88 6.74 25.03
N ASP A 195 -15.93 5.95 24.56
CA ASP A 195 -15.42 4.78 25.28
C ASP A 195 -13.89 4.80 25.34
N PRO A 196 -13.30 5.34 26.43
CA PRO A 196 -11.85 5.39 26.62
C PRO A 196 -11.17 4.03 26.78
N GLU A 197 -11.93 2.96 26.97
CA GLU A 197 -11.44 1.57 27.08
C GLU A 197 -11.54 0.81 25.75
N PHE A 198 -12.04 1.45 24.68
CA PHE A 198 -12.19 0.84 23.35
C PHE A 198 -10.82 0.69 22.65
N HIS A 199 -10.15 -0.41 22.98
CA HIS A 199 -8.80 -0.76 22.55
C HIS A 199 -8.57 -0.65 21.03
N GLU A 200 -9.47 -1.23 20.23
CA GLU A 200 -9.31 -1.30 18.79
C GLU A 200 -9.45 0.10 18.14
N ALA A 201 -10.29 0.97 18.71
CA ALA A 201 -10.41 2.35 18.25
C ALA A 201 -9.13 3.18 18.52
N TRP A 202 -8.46 2.95 19.66
CA TRP A 202 -7.16 3.56 19.93
C TRP A 202 -6.07 3.11 18.95
N GLY A 203 -6.02 1.81 18.63
CA GLY A 203 -5.08 1.29 17.63
C GLY A 203 -5.33 1.86 16.23
N GLN A 204 -6.59 1.99 15.80
CA GLN A 204 -6.90 2.64 14.52
C GLN A 204 -6.58 4.13 14.54
N LEU A 205 -6.81 4.82 15.66
CA LEU A 205 -6.46 6.23 15.80
C LEU A 205 -4.95 6.44 15.68
N ALA A 206 -4.15 5.52 16.21
CA ALA A 206 -2.70 5.50 16.01
C ALA A 206 -2.33 5.27 14.54
N LYS A 207 -2.93 4.29 13.85
CA LYS A 207 -2.75 4.07 12.40
C LYS A 207 -3.07 5.33 11.60
N ALA A 208 -4.23 5.93 11.84
CA ALA A 208 -4.71 7.10 11.10
C ALA A 208 -3.76 8.31 11.28
N ASN A 209 -3.41 8.65 12.52
CA ASN A 209 -2.48 9.77 12.77
C ASN A 209 -1.06 9.49 12.26
N SER A 210 -0.60 8.24 12.29
CA SER A 210 0.71 7.88 11.73
C SER A 210 0.70 7.97 10.21
N GLY A 211 -0.37 7.54 9.55
CA GLY A 211 -0.50 7.62 8.09
C GLY A 211 -0.59 9.06 7.59
N MET A 212 -1.20 9.98 8.34
CA MET A 212 -1.13 11.42 8.04
C MET A 212 0.32 11.92 7.88
N CYS A 213 1.25 11.39 8.69
CA CYS A 213 2.67 11.71 8.58
C CYS A 213 3.31 11.02 7.37
N HIS A 214 2.96 9.75 7.13
CA HIS A 214 3.54 8.91 6.07
C HIS A 214 3.20 9.40 4.65
N PHE A 215 1.99 9.92 4.47
CA PHE A 215 1.49 10.43 3.19
C PHE A 215 1.68 11.95 3.02
N ASP A 216 2.50 12.57 3.88
CA ASP A 216 2.89 13.99 3.81
C ASP A 216 1.72 14.99 3.92
N TRP A 217 0.61 14.57 4.54
CA TRP A 217 -0.56 15.43 4.78
C TRP A 217 -0.44 16.28 6.04
N ASP A 218 0.12 15.72 7.12
CA ASP A 218 0.42 16.44 8.36
C ASP A 218 1.58 15.75 9.10
N ARG A 219 2.76 16.38 9.10
CA ARG A 219 3.99 15.87 9.75
C ARG A 219 4.40 16.68 10.96
N THR A 220 3.46 17.45 11.53
CA THR A 220 3.75 18.25 12.70
C THR A 220 4.09 17.35 13.90
N GLU A 221 4.96 17.83 14.80
CA GLU A 221 5.22 17.15 16.07
C GLU A 221 3.92 16.95 16.88
N ALA A 222 2.93 17.85 16.71
CA ALA A 222 1.61 17.68 17.29
C ALA A 222 0.87 16.44 16.75
N ARG A 223 0.93 16.19 15.43
CA ARG A 223 0.36 14.97 14.82
C ARG A 223 1.07 13.72 15.31
N LEU A 224 2.40 13.73 15.36
CA LEU A 224 3.20 12.63 15.89
C LEU A 224 2.90 12.35 17.37
N ALA A 225 2.72 13.40 18.18
CA ALA A 225 2.34 13.25 19.58
C ALA A 225 0.96 12.60 19.75
N ARG A 226 -0.03 12.96 18.90
CA ARG A 226 -1.35 12.30 18.87
C ARG A 226 -1.25 10.83 18.48
N ALA A 227 -0.46 10.51 17.44
CA ALA A 227 -0.21 9.14 17.02
C ALA A 227 0.39 8.31 18.16
N LYS A 228 1.40 8.86 18.85
CA LYS A 228 2.05 8.21 19.99
C LYS A 228 1.07 7.99 21.14
N ALA A 229 0.32 9.01 21.53
CA ALA A 229 -0.64 8.92 22.64
C ALA A 229 -1.69 7.83 22.39
N ALA A 230 -2.19 7.72 21.16
CA ALA A 230 -3.12 6.66 20.79
C ALA A 230 -2.47 5.26 20.83
N ALA A 231 -1.24 5.12 20.34
CA ALA A 231 -0.50 3.85 20.37
C ALA A 231 -0.16 3.42 21.82
N ASP A 232 0.26 4.35 22.66
CA ASP A 232 0.53 4.11 24.08
C ASP A 232 -0.75 3.68 24.80
N ARG A 233 -1.88 4.33 24.52
CA ARG A 233 -3.16 3.99 25.14
C ARG A 233 -3.65 2.60 24.74
N ALA A 234 -3.53 2.22 23.46
CA ALA A 234 -3.80 0.85 23.02
C ALA A 234 -2.90 -0.17 23.74
N PHE A 235 -1.63 0.19 23.98
CA PHE A 235 -0.68 -0.65 24.70
C PHE A 235 -0.98 -0.80 26.19
N GLU A 236 -1.41 0.27 26.86
CA GLU A 236 -1.87 0.21 28.25
C GLU A 236 -3.07 -0.74 28.42
N LEU A 237 -4.00 -0.73 27.46
CA LEU A 237 -5.22 -1.53 27.51
C LEU A 237 -4.97 -3.02 27.24
N LYS A 238 -4.22 -3.36 26.19
CA LYS A 238 -3.91 -4.75 25.81
C LYS A 238 -2.48 -4.86 25.26
N PRO A 239 -1.43 -4.97 26.11
CA PRO A 239 -0.04 -4.92 25.65
C PRO A 239 0.37 -6.11 24.77
N ASP A 240 -0.20 -7.29 25.02
CA ASP A 240 0.16 -8.52 24.29
C ASP A 240 -0.68 -8.75 23.01
N ALA A 241 -1.66 -7.87 22.74
CA ALA A 241 -2.50 -8.01 21.56
C ALA A 241 -1.71 -7.72 20.28
N ALA A 242 -1.82 -8.59 19.27
CA ALA A 242 -1.19 -8.39 17.96
C ALA A 242 -1.50 -7.01 17.36
N TYR A 243 -2.76 -6.58 17.49
CA TYR A 243 -3.22 -5.30 16.99
C TYR A 243 -2.54 -4.09 17.66
N THR A 244 -2.26 -4.18 18.96
CA THR A 244 -1.45 -3.17 19.68
C THR A 244 -0.05 -3.07 19.11
N GLN A 245 0.61 -4.21 18.92
CA GLN A 245 1.97 -4.25 18.43
C GLN A 245 2.05 -3.79 16.97
N MET A 246 1.03 -4.09 16.16
CA MET A 246 0.88 -3.54 14.82
C MET A 246 0.72 -2.02 14.84
N ALA A 247 -0.13 -1.46 15.71
CA ALA A 247 -0.30 -0.01 15.85
C ALA A 247 0.99 0.70 16.28
N ARG A 248 1.77 0.10 17.19
CA ARG A 248 3.10 0.60 17.57
C ARG A 248 4.09 0.51 16.41
N GLY A 249 4.08 -0.61 15.69
CA GLY A 249 4.89 -0.81 14.49
C GLY A 249 4.64 0.27 13.44
N LEU A 250 3.37 0.59 13.18
CA LEU A 250 2.95 1.68 12.30
C LEU A 250 3.40 3.04 12.83
N TYR A 251 3.24 3.34 14.12
CA TYR A 251 3.76 4.60 14.69
C TYR A 251 5.27 4.78 14.46
N TYR A 252 6.05 3.72 14.70
CA TYR A 252 7.49 3.76 14.46
C TYR A 252 7.83 3.87 12.97
N TYR A 253 7.13 3.10 12.12
CA TYR A 253 7.36 3.10 10.68
C TYR A 253 6.92 4.41 10.02
N TRP A 254 5.62 4.72 10.09
CA TRP A 254 4.96 5.81 9.39
C TRP A 254 5.19 7.17 10.05
N GLY A 255 5.20 7.22 11.38
CA GLY A 255 5.40 8.47 12.12
C GLY A 255 6.88 8.81 12.29
N ARG A 256 7.62 7.95 12.99
CA ARG A 256 9.00 8.27 13.44
C ARG A 256 10.09 7.91 12.46
N LYS A 257 9.78 7.09 11.45
CA LYS A 257 10.74 6.45 10.56
C LYS A 257 11.85 5.70 11.33
N ASP A 258 11.46 5.09 12.44
CA ASP A 258 12.30 4.24 13.28
C ASP A 258 12.04 2.79 12.87
N TYR A 259 12.72 2.38 11.79
CA TYR A 259 12.46 1.08 11.15
C TYR A 259 12.84 -0.11 12.04
N GLU A 260 13.86 0.04 12.88
CA GLU A 260 14.27 -1.00 13.82
C GLU A 260 13.18 -1.25 14.87
N SER A 261 12.68 -0.19 15.51
CA SER A 261 11.59 -0.30 16.48
C SER A 261 10.29 -0.78 15.83
N ALA A 262 10.04 -0.36 14.59
CA ALA A 262 8.88 -0.82 13.82
C ALA A 262 8.92 -2.33 13.58
N LEU A 263 10.04 -2.85 13.06
CA LEU A 263 10.19 -4.27 12.77
C LEU A 263 10.15 -5.11 14.05
N ALA A 264 10.72 -4.62 15.16
CA ALA A 264 10.65 -5.29 16.45
C ALA A 264 9.21 -5.43 16.96
N ALA A 265 8.39 -4.36 16.83
CA ALA A 265 6.98 -4.41 17.21
C ALA A 265 6.18 -5.33 16.28
N LEU A 266 6.38 -5.24 14.96
CA LEU A 266 5.68 -6.11 14.00
C LEU A 266 6.02 -7.60 14.18
N ARG A 267 7.27 -7.94 14.53
CA ARG A 267 7.65 -9.32 14.89
C ARG A 267 6.93 -9.82 16.14
N GLN A 268 6.61 -8.95 17.10
CA GLN A 268 5.77 -9.33 18.24
C GLN A 268 4.31 -9.55 17.82
N ALA A 269 3.80 -8.72 16.91
CA ALA A 269 2.47 -8.87 16.34
C ALA A 269 2.32 -10.20 15.58
N ASP A 270 3.30 -10.57 14.74
CA ASP A 270 3.30 -11.84 13.98
C ASP A 270 3.39 -13.07 14.90
N ARG A 271 4.11 -12.98 16.03
CA ARG A 271 4.11 -14.07 17.04
C ARG A 271 2.74 -14.24 17.70
N ALA A 272 2.02 -13.15 17.93
CA ALA A 272 0.69 -13.18 18.56
C ALA A 272 -0.41 -13.61 17.59
N ARG A 273 -0.24 -13.35 16.29
CA ARG A 273 -1.13 -13.83 15.20
C ARG A 273 -0.29 -14.32 14.02
N PRO A 274 0.21 -15.58 14.08
CA PRO A 274 0.95 -16.15 12.97
C PRO A 274 0.05 -16.25 11.75
N ASN A 275 0.60 -15.99 10.56
CA ASN A 275 -0.09 -16.03 9.27
C ASN A 275 -1.10 -14.88 9.03
N ASP A 276 -1.01 -13.78 9.78
CA ASP A 276 -1.70 -12.54 9.40
C ASP A 276 -0.93 -11.86 8.25
N SER A 277 -1.54 -11.82 7.06
CA SER A 277 -0.91 -11.26 5.85
C SER A 277 -0.56 -9.79 6.01
N ALA A 278 -1.42 -9.00 6.66
CA ALA A 278 -1.23 -7.56 6.79
C ALA A 278 -0.01 -7.23 7.67
N ILE A 279 0.20 -8.00 8.75
CA ILE A 279 1.37 -7.83 9.62
C ILE A 279 2.65 -8.15 8.85
N ARG A 280 2.66 -9.27 8.11
CA ARG A 280 3.83 -9.70 7.33
C ARG A 280 4.16 -8.76 6.17
N GLU A 281 3.15 -8.20 5.50
CA GLU A 281 3.37 -7.17 4.48
C GLU A 281 4.01 -5.92 5.06
N LEU A 282 3.53 -5.44 6.22
CA LEU A 282 4.17 -4.31 6.90
C LEU A 282 5.62 -4.61 7.26
N MET A 283 5.95 -5.85 7.67
CA MET A 283 7.35 -6.25 7.91
C MET A 283 8.18 -6.16 6.63
N ALA A 284 7.68 -6.68 5.50
CA ALA A 284 8.37 -6.58 4.22
C ALA A 284 8.57 -5.12 3.76
N TYR A 285 7.59 -4.25 3.99
CA TYR A 285 7.71 -2.83 3.66
C TYR A 285 8.77 -2.13 4.53
N VAL A 286 8.86 -2.48 5.81
CA VAL A 286 9.91 -1.96 6.70
C VAL A 286 11.29 -2.47 6.26
N LEU A 287 11.42 -3.75 5.89
CA LEU A 287 12.67 -4.31 5.36
C LEU A 287 13.12 -3.62 4.07
N ARG A 288 12.20 -3.28 3.16
CA ARG A 288 12.51 -2.44 1.99
C ARG A 288 13.13 -1.10 2.40
N ARG A 289 12.64 -0.44 3.46
CA ARG A 289 13.24 0.81 3.98
C ARG A 289 14.62 0.63 4.59
N GLN A 290 14.93 -0.58 5.04
CA GLN A 290 16.24 -0.96 5.56
C GLN A 290 17.18 -1.47 4.46
N GLU A 291 16.76 -1.48 3.19
CA GLU A 291 17.49 -2.02 2.03
C GLU A 291 17.68 -3.55 2.08
N ASP A 292 16.92 -4.25 2.95
CA ASP A 292 16.92 -5.72 3.09
C ASP A 292 15.93 -6.37 2.11
N TYR A 293 16.14 -6.11 0.81
CA TYR A 293 15.21 -6.49 -0.27
C TYR A 293 15.01 -8.00 -0.43
N ALA A 294 16.03 -8.81 -0.14
CA ALA A 294 15.95 -10.26 -0.28
C ALA A 294 14.95 -10.87 0.71
N GLU A 295 15.07 -10.53 2.00
CA GLU A 295 14.13 -10.96 3.04
C GLU A 295 12.73 -10.37 2.78
N ALA A 296 12.64 -9.12 2.35
CA ALA A 296 11.36 -8.51 1.96
C ALA A 296 10.65 -9.30 0.84
N ALA A 297 11.39 -9.71 -0.21
CA ALA A 297 10.82 -10.49 -1.31
C ALA A 297 10.37 -11.88 -0.84
N GLU A 298 11.14 -12.56 0.00
CA GLU A 298 10.77 -13.86 0.57
C GLU A 298 9.47 -13.76 1.37
N ILE A 299 9.36 -12.75 2.24
CA ILE A 299 8.14 -12.53 3.03
C ILE A 299 6.94 -12.22 2.12
N LEU A 300 7.08 -11.36 1.10
CA LEU A 300 5.97 -11.05 0.20
C LEU A 300 5.52 -12.28 -0.60
N ILE A 301 6.46 -13.10 -1.08
CA ILE A 301 6.14 -14.37 -1.77
C ILE A 301 5.42 -15.35 -0.83
N ASP A 302 5.83 -15.42 0.43
CA ASP A 302 5.14 -16.22 1.44
C ASP A 302 3.75 -15.66 1.76
N VAL A 303 3.58 -14.34 1.82
CA VAL A 303 2.26 -13.69 1.96
C VAL A 303 1.36 -14.02 0.77
N ASN A 304 1.88 -14.08 -0.45
CA ASN A 304 1.08 -14.46 -1.61
C ASN A 304 0.51 -15.89 -1.49
N ARG A 305 1.08 -16.79 -0.66
CA ARG A 305 0.45 -18.09 -0.36
C ARG A 305 -0.84 -17.94 0.46
N LEU A 306 -0.95 -16.88 1.25
CA LEU A 306 -2.12 -16.53 2.06
C LEU A 306 -3.13 -15.65 1.28
N SER A 307 -2.61 -14.83 0.37
CA SER A 307 -3.37 -13.88 -0.47
C SER A 307 -3.09 -14.06 -1.97
N PRO A 308 -3.35 -15.25 -2.58
CA PRO A 308 -2.89 -15.55 -3.95
C PRO A 308 -3.57 -14.75 -5.06
N ARG A 309 -4.58 -13.95 -4.71
CA ARG A 309 -5.33 -13.12 -5.65
C ARG A 309 -5.33 -11.65 -5.27
N ASP A 310 -4.36 -11.23 -4.46
CA ASP A 310 -4.12 -9.82 -4.20
C ASP A 310 -3.21 -9.23 -5.29
N PRO A 311 -3.74 -8.38 -6.20
CA PRO A 311 -2.93 -7.74 -7.23
C PRO A 311 -1.88 -6.79 -6.65
N ALA A 312 -2.15 -6.14 -5.51
CA ALA A 312 -1.20 -5.23 -4.87
C ALA A 312 0.01 -6.00 -4.32
N ASN A 313 -0.23 -7.14 -3.67
CA ASN A 313 0.85 -8.02 -3.23
C ASN A 313 1.73 -8.49 -4.40
N CYS A 314 1.12 -8.90 -5.52
CA CYS A 314 1.85 -9.26 -6.74
C CYS A 314 2.71 -8.11 -7.28
N ALA A 315 2.16 -6.88 -7.29
CA ALA A 315 2.91 -5.70 -7.70
C ALA A 315 4.11 -5.44 -6.78
N HIS A 316 3.93 -5.54 -5.46
CA HIS A 316 5.02 -5.35 -4.48
C HIS A 316 6.12 -6.42 -4.59
N ILE A 317 5.78 -7.67 -4.91
CA ILE A 317 6.77 -8.71 -5.23
C ILE A 317 7.55 -8.30 -6.49
N GLY A 318 6.85 -7.89 -7.55
CA GLY A 318 7.44 -7.43 -8.81
C GLY A 318 8.45 -6.29 -8.61
N GLU A 319 8.03 -5.22 -7.92
CA GLU A 319 8.90 -4.09 -7.55
C GLU A 319 10.15 -4.53 -6.78
N THR A 320 9.97 -5.36 -5.76
CA THR A 320 11.08 -5.77 -4.88
C THR A 320 12.09 -6.65 -5.64
N LEU A 321 11.60 -7.53 -6.52
CA LEU A 321 12.44 -8.33 -7.41
C LEU A 321 13.14 -7.48 -8.47
N GLY A 322 12.48 -6.43 -8.98
CA GLY A 322 13.07 -5.45 -9.89
C GLY A 322 14.30 -4.77 -9.28
N ILE A 323 14.18 -4.31 -8.04
CA ILE A 323 15.31 -3.70 -7.29
C ILE A 323 16.47 -4.68 -7.08
N LEU A 324 16.17 -5.97 -6.91
CA LEU A 324 17.17 -7.04 -6.85
C LEU A 324 17.80 -7.38 -8.21
N GLY A 325 17.34 -6.77 -9.31
CA GLY A 325 17.77 -7.07 -10.68
C GLY A 325 17.19 -8.37 -11.25
N ARG A 326 16.24 -8.99 -10.56
CA ARG A 326 15.58 -10.26 -10.96
C ARG A 326 14.43 -9.98 -11.94
N TYR A 327 14.74 -9.31 -13.04
CA TYR A 327 13.74 -8.72 -13.93
C TYR A 327 12.79 -9.72 -14.61
N ASP A 328 13.24 -10.94 -14.91
CA ASP A 328 12.37 -11.98 -15.50
C ASP A 328 11.28 -12.44 -14.52
N GLU A 329 11.67 -12.65 -13.26
CA GLU A 329 10.72 -13.00 -12.21
C GLU A 329 9.80 -11.82 -11.89
N ALA A 330 10.36 -10.61 -11.82
CA ALA A 330 9.59 -9.38 -11.64
C ALA A 330 8.52 -9.21 -12.73
N ALA A 331 8.86 -9.50 -14.00
CA ALA A 331 7.91 -9.42 -15.12
C ALA A 331 6.79 -10.47 -15.01
N THR A 332 7.07 -11.65 -14.47
CA THR A 332 6.05 -12.68 -14.22
C THR A 332 5.04 -12.20 -13.16
N TRP A 333 5.53 -11.61 -12.07
CA TRP A 333 4.67 -11.05 -11.03
C TRP A 333 3.90 -9.81 -11.50
N ALA A 334 4.52 -8.96 -12.32
CA ALA A 334 3.86 -7.83 -12.96
C ALA A 334 2.69 -8.26 -13.86
N ALA A 335 2.90 -9.29 -14.68
CA ALA A 335 1.85 -9.87 -15.51
C ALA A 335 0.70 -10.45 -14.65
N ARG A 336 1.04 -11.10 -13.52
CA ARG A 336 0.06 -11.64 -12.58
C ARG A 336 -0.77 -10.53 -11.91
N ALA A 337 -0.16 -9.42 -11.51
CA ALA A 337 -0.87 -8.27 -10.96
C ALA A 337 -1.90 -7.70 -11.95
N ILE A 338 -1.51 -7.58 -13.22
CA ILE A 338 -2.41 -7.16 -14.31
C ILE A 338 -3.54 -8.18 -14.54
N GLU A 339 -3.23 -9.48 -14.56
CA GLU A 339 -4.23 -10.55 -14.72
C GLU A 339 -5.30 -10.50 -13.61
N LEU A 340 -4.88 -10.26 -12.36
CA LEU A 340 -5.76 -10.18 -11.20
C LEU A 340 -6.54 -8.86 -11.12
N GLY A 341 -5.98 -7.77 -11.66
CA GLY A 341 -6.56 -6.44 -11.61
C GLY A 341 -6.48 -5.69 -12.94
N PRO A 342 -7.13 -6.16 -14.02
CA PRO A 342 -7.01 -5.58 -15.36
C PRO A 342 -7.63 -4.19 -15.48
N GLY A 343 -8.52 -3.80 -14.55
CA GLY A 343 -9.08 -2.44 -14.47
C GLY A 343 -8.20 -1.45 -13.69
N GLN A 344 -7.12 -1.91 -13.04
CA GLN A 344 -6.29 -1.07 -12.18
C GLN A 344 -5.09 -0.54 -12.96
N ALA A 345 -5.17 0.72 -13.40
CA ALA A 345 -4.11 1.38 -14.16
C ALA A 345 -2.74 1.37 -13.46
N THR A 346 -2.71 1.35 -12.12
CA THR A 346 -1.49 1.28 -11.31
C THR A 346 -0.63 0.08 -11.69
N ASN A 347 -1.24 -1.10 -11.88
CA ASN A 347 -0.53 -2.34 -12.23
C ASN A 347 0.21 -2.22 -13.57
N TYR A 348 -0.39 -1.53 -14.55
CA TYR A 348 0.23 -1.31 -15.86
C TYR A 348 1.36 -0.29 -15.79
N THR A 349 1.20 0.80 -15.03
CA THR A 349 2.27 1.79 -14.86
C THR A 349 3.48 1.22 -14.12
N MET A 350 3.25 0.39 -13.10
CA MET A 350 4.31 -0.36 -12.42
C MET A 350 5.00 -1.32 -13.40
N ALA A 351 4.25 -2.04 -14.24
CA ALA A 351 4.81 -3.01 -15.18
C ALA A 351 5.61 -2.32 -16.29
N ALA A 352 5.15 -1.16 -16.76
CA ALA A 352 5.87 -0.31 -17.67
C ALA A 352 7.20 0.17 -17.06
N TRP A 353 7.21 0.59 -15.79
CA TRP A 353 8.44 1.02 -15.12
C TRP A 353 9.43 -0.13 -14.92
N LEU A 354 8.98 -1.31 -14.48
CA LEU A 354 9.83 -2.50 -14.41
C LEU A 354 10.41 -2.89 -15.78
N ALA A 355 9.63 -2.74 -16.85
CA ALA A 355 10.12 -2.97 -18.21
C ALA A 355 11.17 -1.92 -18.64
N VAL A 356 11.08 -0.67 -18.17
CA VAL A 356 12.13 0.35 -18.36
C VAL A 356 13.40 -0.07 -17.62
N GLU A 357 13.29 -0.45 -16.34
CA GLU A 357 14.41 -0.92 -15.52
C GLU A 357 15.12 -2.13 -16.14
N ALA A 358 14.34 -3.04 -16.74
CA ALA A 358 14.82 -4.24 -17.42
C ALA A 358 15.35 -4.01 -18.84
N GLY A 359 15.09 -2.84 -19.43
CA GLY A 359 15.50 -2.51 -20.80
C GLY A 359 14.69 -3.23 -21.88
N ARG A 360 13.38 -3.36 -21.68
CA ARG A 360 12.42 -4.06 -22.56
C ARG A 360 11.44 -3.07 -23.20
N PRO A 361 11.90 -2.19 -24.13
CA PRO A 361 11.08 -1.10 -24.67
C PRO A 361 9.79 -1.57 -25.37
N GLU A 362 9.78 -2.77 -25.91
CA GLU A 362 8.59 -3.41 -26.48
C GLU A 362 7.50 -3.67 -25.42
N LEU A 363 7.87 -4.12 -24.21
CA LEU A 363 6.93 -4.30 -23.11
C LEU A 363 6.47 -2.97 -22.54
N VAL A 364 7.36 -1.97 -22.45
CA VAL A 364 6.98 -0.61 -22.00
C VAL A 364 5.86 -0.06 -22.90
N ARG A 365 6.02 -0.14 -24.22
CA ARG A 365 5.01 0.34 -25.18
C ARG A 365 3.68 -0.39 -25.01
N ARG A 366 3.73 -1.71 -24.92
CA ARG A 366 2.53 -2.55 -24.72
C ARG A 366 1.80 -2.15 -23.43
N TYR A 367 2.50 -2.03 -22.31
CA TYR A 367 1.85 -1.71 -21.03
C TYR A 367 1.25 -0.29 -21.03
N ILE A 368 1.89 0.69 -21.69
CA ILE A 368 1.30 2.02 -21.89
C ILE A 368 0.00 1.93 -22.71
N GLU A 369 0.00 1.17 -23.81
CA GLU A 369 -1.17 1.01 -24.69
C GLU A 369 -2.33 0.27 -24.00
N ASP A 370 -2.01 -0.75 -23.20
CA ASP A 370 -2.99 -1.56 -22.48
C ASP A 370 -3.51 -0.89 -21.18
N THR A 371 -2.90 0.23 -20.74
CA THR A 371 -3.29 0.91 -19.49
C THR A 371 -4.71 1.47 -19.60
N PRO A 372 -5.63 1.11 -18.67
CA PRO A 372 -6.96 1.71 -18.61
C PRO A 372 -6.92 3.24 -18.47
N PRO A 373 -7.84 3.99 -19.10
CA PRO A 373 -7.91 5.44 -18.95
C PRO A 373 -8.04 5.85 -17.48
N SER A 374 -7.21 6.81 -17.05
CA SER A 374 -7.23 7.34 -15.68
C SER A 374 -7.01 8.84 -15.67
N SER A 375 -7.69 9.52 -14.74
CA SER A 375 -7.45 10.94 -14.43
C SER A 375 -6.49 11.14 -13.26
N ASP A 376 -6.07 10.05 -12.60
CA ASP A 376 -5.18 10.10 -11.45
C ASP A 376 -3.79 10.67 -11.85
N PRO A 377 -3.33 11.76 -11.19
CA PRO A 377 -2.02 12.34 -11.44
C PRO A 377 -0.85 11.35 -11.31
N GLU A 378 -0.93 10.38 -10.41
CA GLU A 378 0.15 9.40 -10.20
C GLU A 378 0.27 8.45 -11.40
N ILE A 379 -0.87 7.99 -11.92
CA ILE A 379 -0.93 7.19 -13.15
C ILE A 379 -0.39 7.97 -14.34
N ARG A 380 -0.82 9.23 -14.50
CA ARG A 380 -0.33 10.10 -15.58
C ARG A 380 1.18 10.32 -15.50
N TYR A 381 1.72 10.51 -14.29
CA TYR A 381 3.15 10.69 -14.10
C TYR A 381 3.93 9.40 -14.41
N GLY A 382 3.40 8.23 -14.02
CA GLY A 382 3.97 6.93 -14.40
C GLY A 382 4.04 6.75 -15.93
N LEU A 383 2.93 7.04 -16.63
CA LEU A 383 2.88 7.01 -18.10
C LEU A 383 3.84 8.03 -18.73
N PHE A 384 3.92 9.24 -18.18
CA PHE A 384 4.90 10.25 -18.61
C PHE A 384 6.32 9.71 -18.55
N LYS A 385 6.75 9.19 -17.40
CA LYS A 385 8.11 8.65 -17.22
C LYS A 385 8.40 7.51 -18.20
N ALA A 386 7.45 6.60 -18.38
CA ALA A 386 7.59 5.47 -19.30
C ALA A 386 7.69 5.92 -20.77
N SER A 387 6.83 6.84 -21.21
CA SER A 387 6.90 7.45 -22.55
C SER A 387 8.19 8.25 -22.77
N TYR A 388 8.63 8.99 -21.75
CA TYR A 388 9.86 9.77 -21.77
C TYR A 388 11.10 8.88 -21.92
N ALA A 389 11.18 7.77 -21.17
CA ALA A 389 12.24 6.78 -21.32
C ALA A 389 12.23 6.08 -22.68
N LEU A 390 11.05 5.91 -23.31
CA LEU A 390 10.90 5.42 -24.68
C LEU A 390 11.23 6.46 -25.76
N ARG A 391 11.47 7.72 -25.39
CA ARG A 391 11.61 8.86 -26.30
C ARG A 391 10.39 9.09 -27.20
N ASP A 392 9.22 8.64 -26.75
CA ASP A 392 7.95 9.05 -27.34
C ASP A 392 7.56 10.41 -26.75
N TYR A 393 8.25 11.46 -27.21
CA TYR A 393 8.07 12.81 -26.68
C TYR A 393 6.66 13.34 -26.94
N ALA A 394 5.99 12.89 -28.01
CA ALA A 394 4.61 13.26 -28.26
C ALA A 394 3.67 12.69 -27.18
N ALA A 395 3.86 11.42 -26.78
CA ALA A 395 3.11 10.85 -25.67
C ALA A 395 3.51 11.47 -24.32
N ALA A 396 4.80 11.69 -24.08
CA ALA A 396 5.28 12.33 -22.85
C ALA A 396 4.68 13.73 -22.67
N LEU A 397 4.68 14.58 -23.70
CA LEU A 397 4.06 15.91 -23.64
C LEU A 397 2.55 15.83 -23.34
N ARG A 398 1.81 14.89 -23.95
CA ARG A 398 0.38 14.71 -23.66
C ARG A 398 0.12 14.33 -22.20
N GLN A 399 0.93 13.43 -21.63
CA GLN A 399 0.79 13.04 -20.23
C GLN A 399 1.20 14.19 -19.30
N ALA A 400 2.28 14.90 -19.63
CA ALA A 400 2.76 16.03 -18.85
C ALA A 400 1.73 17.17 -18.78
N ASP A 401 1.14 17.56 -19.92
CA ASP A 401 0.13 18.63 -20.00
C ASP A 401 -1.12 18.34 -19.15
N ALA A 402 -1.47 17.05 -19.00
CA ALA A 402 -2.61 16.60 -18.20
C ALA A 402 -2.33 16.50 -16.68
N LEU A 403 -1.08 16.65 -16.23
CA LEU A 403 -0.74 16.70 -14.80
C LEU A 403 -1.22 18.02 -14.19
N PRO A 404 -1.48 18.13 -12.87
CA PRO A 404 -1.63 19.43 -12.21
C PRO A 404 -0.29 20.19 -12.16
N ASP A 405 -0.34 21.49 -11.89
CA ASP A 405 0.86 22.35 -11.81
C ASP A 405 1.87 21.81 -10.78
N VAL A 406 1.36 21.35 -9.63
CA VAL A 406 2.10 20.68 -8.56
C VAL A 406 1.25 19.54 -8.00
N TYR A 407 1.82 18.34 -7.96
CA TYR A 407 1.29 17.17 -7.24
C TYR A 407 2.37 16.63 -6.30
N GLU A 408 2.03 16.50 -5.03
CA GLU A 408 2.92 15.97 -4.00
C GLU A 408 2.69 14.46 -3.89
N ALA A 409 3.55 13.68 -4.56
CA ALA A 409 3.59 12.23 -4.40
C ALA A 409 4.38 11.88 -3.12
N GLN A 410 4.31 10.61 -2.72
CA GLN A 410 4.92 10.17 -1.46
C GLN A 410 6.45 10.41 -1.39
N PHE A 411 7.19 10.13 -2.46
CA PHE A 411 8.66 10.23 -2.50
C PHE A 411 9.21 11.36 -3.39
N SER A 412 8.34 12.01 -4.17
CA SER A 412 8.74 13.04 -5.12
C SER A 412 7.65 14.11 -5.26
N THR A 413 8.02 15.25 -5.82
CA THR A 413 7.05 16.24 -6.29
C THR A 413 7.02 16.16 -7.80
N VAL A 414 5.82 16.02 -8.34
CA VAL A 414 5.55 16.09 -9.77
C VAL A 414 5.09 17.51 -10.10
N SER A 415 5.68 18.11 -11.13
CA SER A 415 5.19 19.37 -11.69
C SER A 415 4.99 19.23 -13.19
N ARG A 416 3.80 19.61 -13.68
CA ARG A 416 3.50 19.72 -15.11
C ARG A 416 4.62 20.44 -15.86
N HIS A 417 4.98 21.63 -15.37
CA HIS A 417 5.94 22.49 -16.03
C HIS A 417 7.35 21.93 -16.00
N LEU A 418 7.74 21.22 -14.94
CA LEU A 418 9.05 20.55 -14.90
C LEU A 418 9.10 19.41 -15.93
N ALA A 419 8.06 18.58 -16.00
CA ALA A 419 7.96 17.50 -16.98
C ALA A 419 7.96 18.02 -18.43
N LEU A 420 7.25 19.12 -18.71
CA LEU A 420 7.27 19.80 -20.01
C LEU A 420 8.67 20.34 -20.32
N ALA A 421 9.31 21.03 -19.38
CA ALA A 421 10.65 21.60 -19.55
C ALA A 421 11.69 20.52 -19.89
N GLN A 422 11.70 19.41 -19.15
CA GLN A 422 12.59 18.26 -19.41
C GLN A 422 12.34 17.65 -20.79
N THR A 423 11.07 17.57 -21.21
CA THR A 423 10.71 17.01 -22.52
C THR A 423 11.14 17.94 -23.66
N HIS A 424 10.85 19.24 -23.56
CA HIS A 424 11.28 20.23 -24.54
C HIS A 424 12.81 20.31 -24.64
N LEU A 425 13.52 20.22 -23.51
CA LEU A 425 14.97 20.18 -23.49
C LEU A 425 15.52 18.93 -24.22
N ALA A 426 14.93 17.77 -23.99
CA ALA A 426 15.29 16.51 -24.67
C ALA A 426 14.95 16.50 -26.18
N MET A 427 14.12 17.45 -26.63
CA MET A 427 13.80 17.71 -28.05
C MET A 427 14.64 18.86 -28.65
N ASP A 428 15.66 19.34 -27.94
CA ASP A 428 16.50 20.49 -28.31
C ASP A 428 15.73 21.83 -28.43
N MET A 429 14.52 21.93 -27.87
CA MET A 429 13.69 23.14 -27.86
C MET A 429 14.04 24.05 -26.67
N THR A 430 15.27 24.55 -26.65
CA THR A 430 15.86 25.22 -25.48
C THR A 430 15.07 26.46 -25.00
N ASP A 431 14.56 27.29 -25.91
CA ASP A 431 13.79 28.49 -25.53
C ASP A 431 12.46 28.11 -24.87
N THR A 432 11.72 27.17 -25.46
CA THR A 432 10.47 26.64 -24.90
C THR A 432 10.71 25.98 -23.54
N ALA A 433 11.77 25.17 -23.43
CA ALA A 433 12.15 24.53 -22.17
C ALA A 433 12.45 25.57 -21.08
N ARG A 434 13.13 26.68 -21.44
CA ARG A 434 13.42 27.78 -20.52
C ARG A 434 12.15 28.46 -20.01
N GLU A 435 11.16 28.69 -20.88
CA GLU A 435 9.86 29.23 -20.46
C GLU A 435 9.14 28.30 -19.48
N ASP A 436 9.17 26.99 -19.73
CA ASP A 436 8.56 26.01 -18.83
C ASP A 436 9.30 25.92 -17.49
N PHE A 437 10.63 26.03 -17.47
CA PHE A 437 11.38 26.13 -16.22
C PHE A 437 11.02 27.38 -15.41
N VAL A 438 10.73 28.52 -16.06
CA VAL A 438 10.25 29.74 -15.37
C VAL A 438 8.91 29.47 -14.71
N ARG A 439 7.97 28.82 -15.41
CA ARG A 439 6.66 28.46 -14.84
C ARG A 439 6.80 27.45 -13.71
N ALA A 440 7.67 26.45 -13.86
CA ALA A 440 7.96 25.44 -12.85
C ALA A 440 8.49 26.08 -11.56
N GLU A 441 9.47 26.98 -11.68
CA GLU A 441 10.03 27.69 -10.51
C GLU A 441 8.95 28.52 -9.80
N ALA A 442 8.11 29.23 -10.55
CA ALA A 442 7.05 30.05 -9.98
C ALA A 442 6.02 29.24 -9.18
N VAL A 443 5.50 28.14 -9.75
CA VAL A 443 4.50 27.30 -9.06
C VAL A 443 5.08 26.56 -7.86
N LEU A 444 6.33 26.09 -7.97
CA LEU A 444 7.02 25.40 -6.87
C LEU A 444 7.39 26.36 -5.74
N ALA A 445 7.84 27.58 -6.06
CA ALA A 445 8.11 28.62 -5.07
C ALA A 445 6.84 29.04 -4.33
N ALA A 446 5.72 29.21 -5.04
CA ALA A 446 4.42 29.49 -4.44
C ALA A 446 4.01 28.38 -3.45
N LYS A 447 4.13 27.11 -3.84
CA LYS A 447 3.80 25.98 -2.96
C LYS A 447 4.73 25.88 -1.75
N LEU A 448 6.01 26.20 -1.90
CA LEU A 448 6.97 26.22 -0.80
C LEU A 448 6.68 27.31 0.24
N MET A 449 6.00 28.40 -0.12
CA MET A 449 5.54 29.38 0.86
C MET A 449 4.45 28.79 1.78
N GLU A 450 3.62 27.88 1.26
CA GLU A 450 2.62 27.15 2.05
C GLU A 450 3.26 26.04 2.90
N LYS A 451 4.26 25.34 2.35
CA LYS A 451 4.94 24.20 2.99
C LYS A 451 6.48 24.30 2.96
N PRO A 452 7.11 25.18 3.77
CA PRO A 452 8.56 25.40 3.71
C PRO A 452 9.43 24.16 4.02
N GLY A 453 8.88 23.21 4.78
CA GLY A 453 9.55 21.96 5.21
C GLY A 453 9.39 20.77 4.27
N ALA A 454 8.71 20.93 3.12
CA ALA A 454 8.47 19.85 2.18
C ALA A 454 9.69 19.59 1.29
N GLY A 455 10.60 18.72 1.73
CA GLY A 455 11.87 18.48 1.03
C GLY A 455 11.75 17.99 -0.43
N ASN A 456 10.63 17.36 -0.81
CA ASN A 456 10.36 16.95 -2.19
C ASN A 456 10.16 18.19 -3.09
N LEU A 457 9.41 19.19 -2.60
CA LEU A 457 9.19 20.46 -3.30
C LEU A 457 10.50 21.25 -3.43
N VAL A 458 11.34 21.22 -2.39
CA VAL A 458 12.65 21.86 -2.39
C VAL A 458 13.54 21.27 -3.49
N ALA A 459 13.61 19.95 -3.59
CA ALA A 459 14.40 19.27 -4.62
C ALA A 459 13.89 19.54 -6.04
N ALA A 460 12.56 19.48 -6.26
CA ALA A 460 11.98 19.81 -7.56
C ALA A 460 12.28 21.26 -7.97
N ARG A 461 12.24 22.21 -7.03
CA ARG A 461 12.60 23.61 -7.30
C ARG A 461 14.09 23.76 -7.62
N ALA A 462 14.97 23.00 -6.97
CA ALA A 462 16.39 22.99 -7.30
C ALA A 462 16.64 22.58 -8.77
N VAL A 463 15.94 21.57 -9.28
CA VAL A 463 16.02 21.18 -10.69
C VAL A 463 15.53 22.31 -11.62
N ALA A 464 14.43 22.97 -11.27
CA ALA A 464 13.94 24.12 -12.04
C ALA A 464 14.94 25.28 -12.08
N LEU A 465 15.54 25.63 -10.93
CA LEU A 465 16.59 26.65 -10.84
C LEU A 465 17.82 26.29 -11.69
N ALA A 466 18.23 25.02 -11.68
CA ALA A 466 19.33 24.53 -12.49
C ALA A 466 19.02 24.71 -13.99
N GLY A 467 17.81 24.36 -14.43
CA GLY A 467 17.34 24.56 -15.81
C GLY A 467 17.31 26.03 -16.25
N LEU A 468 17.17 26.97 -15.31
CA LEU A 468 17.25 28.42 -15.58
C LEU A 468 18.69 28.95 -15.68
N GLY A 469 19.68 28.12 -15.36
CA GLY A 469 21.09 28.50 -15.25
C GLY A 469 21.48 29.13 -13.90
N ARG A 470 20.63 29.00 -12.87
CA ARG A 470 20.86 29.53 -11.51
C ARG A 470 21.57 28.50 -10.64
N GLY A 471 22.77 28.09 -11.06
CA GLY A 471 23.45 26.90 -10.53
C GLY A 471 23.78 26.95 -9.03
N ASP A 472 24.30 28.07 -8.52
CA ASP A 472 24.64 28.20 -7.10
C ASP A 472 23.39 28.12 -6.20
N GLU A 473 22.29 28.73 -6.65
CA GLU A 473 21.00 28.66 -5.94
C GLU A 473 20.42 27.24 -5.98
N ALA A 474 20.51 26.57 -7.13
CA ALA A 474 20.07 25.19 -7.27
C ALA A 474 20.83 24.24 -6.34
N LEU A 475 22.16 24.40 -6.22
CA LEU A 475 22.99 23.58 -5.34
C LEU A 475 22.70 23.84 -3.86
N ALA A 476 22.46 25.09 -3.47
CA ALA A 476 22.05 25.41 -2.11
C ALA A 476 20.67 24.83 -1.77
N GLU A 477 19.72 24.86 -2.69
CA GLU A 477 18.38 24.28 -2.47
C GLU A 477 18.42 22.75 -2.40
N ILE A 478 19.18 22.07 -3.27
CA ILE A 478 19.28 20.60 -3.19
C ILE A 478 19.96 20.17 -1.88
N GLU A 479 21.00 20.89 -1.41
CA GLU A 479 21.60 20.66 -0.09
C GLU A 479 20.59 20.85 1.05
N ARG A 480 19.75 21.89 0.97
CA ARG A 480 18.64 22.09 1.90
C ARG A 480 17.65 20.92 1.88
N ALA A 481 17.34 20.36 0.71
CA ALA A 481 16.47 19.20 0.59
C ALA A 481 17.06 17.96 1.30
N PHE A 482 18.38 17.73 1.19
CA PHE A 482 19.08 16.69 1.96
C PHE A 482 18.93 16.89 3.46
N GLY A 483 19.05 18.14 3.95
CA GLY A 483 18.88 18.48 5.36
C GLY A 483 17.48 18.25 5.92
N LEU A 484 16.44 18.42 5.09
CA LEU A 484 15.04 18.16 5.47
C LEU A 484 14.72 16.66 5.59
N TYR A 485 15.49 15.80 4.93
CA TYR A 485 15.31 14.35 4.95
C TYR A 485 16.61 13.62 5.29
N PRO A 486 17.12 13.74 6.52
CA PRO A 486 18.43 13.18 6.86
C PRO A 486 18.47 11.65 6.66
N ALA A 487 19.58 11.15 6.10
CA ALA A 487 19.77 9.71 5.84
C ALA A 487 19.66 8.83 7.09
N SER A 488 19.93 9.40 8.28
CA SER A 488 19.72 8.71 9.56
C SER A 488 18.26 8.42 9.88
N LYS A 489 17.31 9.02 9.17
CA LYS A 489 15.87 8.83 9.32
C LYS A 489 15.28 8.01 8.19
N ASP A 490 15.72 8.25 6.97
CA ASP A 490 15.14 7.61 5.80
C ASP A 490 16.20 7.53 4.68
N ARG A 491 16.87 6.38 4.59
CA ARG A 491 17.85 6.13 3.52
C ARG A 491 17.18 5.96 2.17
N TRP A 492 15.92 5.55 2.16
CA TRP A 492 15.15 5.37 0.94
C TRP A 492 14.89 6.69 0.25
N ILE A 493 14.33 7.70 0.93
CA ILE A 493 14.01 8.99 0.30
C ILE A 493 15.27 9.70 -0.23
N GLN A 494 16.43 9.40 0.34
CA GLN A 494 17.72 9.92 -0.09
C GLN A 494 18.13 9.42 -1.48
N THR A 495 17.65 8.26 -1.94
CA THR A 495 17.96 7.75 -3.29
C THR A 495 17.37 8.65 -4.36
N TRP A 496 16.13 9.12 -4.15
CA TRP A 496 15.47 10.12 -5.00
C TRP A 496 16.23 11.46 -4.98
N ARG A 497 16.70 11.91 -3.81
CA ARG A 497 17.50 13.15 -3.71
C ARG A 497 18.85 13.08 -4.40
N LEU A 498 19.51 11.92 -4.39
CA LEU A 498 20.75 11.71 -5.15
C LEU A 498 20.49 11.81 -6.66
N TYR A 499 19.35 11.32 -7.14
CA TYR A 499 18.97 11.47 -8.54
C TYR A 499 18.69 12.94 -8.89
N ASP A 500 17.93 13.66 -8.06
CA ASP A 500 17.69 15.10 -8.24
C ASP A 500 19.01 15.90 -8.24
N LEU A 501 19.96 15.54 -7.36
CA LEU A 501 21.30 16.13 -7.33
C LEU A 501 22.08 15.87 -8.63
N ALA A 502 22.02 14.64 -9.16
CA ALA A 502 22.66 14.32 -10.44
C ALA A 502 22.06 15.16 -11.58
N LEU A 503 20.74 15.38 -11.60
CA LEU A 503 20.09 16.27 -12.57
C LEU A 503 20.54 17.73 -12.41
N VAL A 504 20.62 18.25 -11.19
CA VAL A 504 21.13 19.61 -10.90
C VAL A 504 22.58 19.75 -11.37
N GLN A 505 23.44 18.78 -11.07
CA GLN A 505 24.83 18.75 -11.52
C GLN A 505 24.93 18.70 -13.05
N MET A 506 24.06 17.93 -13.70
CA MET A 506 23.97 17.88 -15.17
C MET A 506 23.60 19.21 -15.79
N LEU A 507 22.50 19.82 -15.34
CA LEU A 507 21.99 21.08 -15.86
C LEU A 507 22.93 22.27 -15.60
N THR A 508 23.82 22.15 -14.61
CA THR A 508 24.83 23.16 -14.26
C THR A 508 26.21 22.89 -14.87
N GLY A 509 26.36 21.88 -15.73
CA GLY A 509 27.62 21.56 -16.42
C GLY A 509 28.66 20.83 -15.56
N ARG A 510 28.27 20.33 -14.38
CA ARG A 510 29.14 19.58 -13.44
C ARG A 510 29.11 18.08 -13.74
N SER A 511 29.37 17.71 -15.00
CA SER A 511 29.20 16.34 -15.48
C SER A 511 30.03 15.28 -14.73
N ALA A 512 31.24 15.62 -14.25
CA ALA A 512 32.06 14.68 -13.49
C ALA A 512 31.46 14.38 -12.10
N GLU A 513 30.91 15.39 -11.44
CA GLU A 513 30.19 15.23 -10.16
C GLU A 513 28.91 14.40 -10.38
N ALA A 514 28.16 14.68 -11.45
CA ALA A 514 26.96 13.92 -11.81
C ALA A 514 27.25 12.42 -11.99
N VAL A 515 28.33 12.05 -12.71
CA VAL A 515 28.74 10.64 -12.87
C VAL A 515 29.09 10.01 -11.53
N ALA A 516 29.80 10.73 -10.64
CA ALA A 516 30.12 10.22 -9.31
C ALA A 516 28.86 9.98 -8.47
N THR A 517 27.91 10.92 -8.47
CA THR A 517 26.62 10.81 -7.77
C THR A 517 25.80 9.61 -8.28
N LEU A 518 25.70 9.44 -9.61
CA LEU A 518 25.02 8.29 -10.21
C LEU A 518 25.69 6.96 -9.87
N GLY A 519 27.03 6.94 -9.79
CA GLY A 519 27.79 5.77 -9.36
C GLY A 519 27.58 5.42 -7.89
N GLU A 520 27.38 6.40 -7.01
CA GLU A 520 26.95 6.15 -5.63
C GLU A 520 25.54 5.57 -5.59
N LEU A 521 24.62 6.17 -6.33
CA LEU A 521 23.22 5.75 -6.35
C LEU A 521 23.06 4.30 -6.87
N LEU A 522 23.80 3.90 -7.90
CA LEU A 522 23.79 2.52 -8.41
C LEU A 522 24.21 1.49 -7.35
N LYS A 523 25.16 1.85 -6.47
CA LYS A 523 25.63 0.93 -5.42
C LYS A 523 24.57 0.64 -4.37
N ARG A 524 23.58 1.52 -4.20
CA ARG A 524 22.52 1.38 -3.20
C ARG A 524 21.43 0.38 -3.61
N ARG A 525 21.40 -0.07 -4.87
CA ARG A 525 20.37 -0.94 -5.47
C ARG A 525 18.95 -0.43 -5.18
N THR A 526 18.39 0.31 -6.13
CA THR A 526 17.14 1.07 -5.96
C THR A 526 16.30 0.95 -7.23
N ASP A 527 15.01 1.26 -7.13
CA ASP A 527 14.07 1.43 -8.26
C ASP A 527 14.23 2.76 -9.01
N VAL A 528 15.07 3.68 -8.48
CA VAL A 528 15.29 5.01 -9.06
C VAL A 528 16.14 4.94 -10.32
N ILE A 529 17.20 4.12 -10.31
CA ILE A 529 18.08 3.91 -11.47
C ILE A 529 18.50 2.44 -11.59
N SER A 530 18.71 2.04 -12.84
CA SER A 530 19.37 0.79 -13.24
C SER A 530 20.33 1.09 -14.40
N PRO A 531 21.26 0.18 -14.75
CA PRO A 531 22.07 0.35 -15.96
C PRO A 531 21.24 0.55 -17.24
N SER A 532 20.03 0.00 -17.29
CA SER A 532 19.09 0.26 -18.40
C SER A 532 18.57 1.70 -18.38
N ILE A 533 18.10 2.19 -17.23
CA ILE A 533 17.62 3.57 -17.06
C ILE A 533 18.73 4.56 -17.45
N LEU A 534 19.96 4.33 -17.00
CA LEU A 534 21.09 5.20 -17.39
C LEU A 534 21.34 5.22 -18.90
N ARG A 535 20.99 4.15 -19.63
CA ARG A 535 21.09 4.10 -21.11
C ARG A 535 19.88 4.69 -21.81
N SER A 536 18.68 4.63 -21.22
CA SER A 536 17.45 5.04 -21.90
C SER A 536 17.09 6.51 -21.63
N THR A 537 17.30 7.00 -20.41
CA THR A 537 16.86 8.33 -19.98
C THR A 537 17.52 9.45 -20.79
N PRO A 538 16.73 10.36 -21.40
CA PRO A 538 17.24 11.49 -22.18
C PRO A 538 18.04 12.53 -21.38
N ASP A 539 17.69 12.79 -20.11
CA ASP A 539 18.39 13.76 -19.25
C ASP A 539 19.91 13.51 -19.12
N LEU A 540 20.35 12.26 -19.39
CA LEU A 540 21.73 11.82 -19.24
C LEU A 540 22.49 11.73 -20.58
N ASP A 541 21.89 12.17 -21.69
CA ASP A 541 22.48 12.07 -23.03
C ASP A 541 23.86 12.73 -23.13
N GLY A 542 24.04 13.87 -22.45
CA GLY A 542 25.32 14.57 -22.37
C GLY A 542 26.46 13.78 -21.70
N LEU A 543 26.16 12.72 -20.94
CA LEU A 543 27.18 11.88 -20.29
C LEU A 543 27.61 10.68 -21.14
N ARG A 544 26.84 10.30 -22.16
CA ARG A 544 27.02 9.03 -22.89
C ARG A 544 28.39 8.90 -23.56
N GLY A 545 28.99 10.00 -23.98
CA GLY A 545 30.33 9.99 -24.58
C GLY A 545 31.48 9.81 -23.58
N ARG A 546 31.22 9.86 -22.27
CA ARG A 546 32.29 9.85 -21.26
C ARG A 546 32.70 8.44 -20.85
N PRO A 547 34.01 8.12 -20.78
CA PRO A 547 34.47 6.79 -20.36
C PRO A 547 34.07 6.40 -18.94
N ASP A 548 34.05 7.36 -18.00
CA ASP A 548 33.66 7.12 -16.61
C ASP A 548 32.18 6.76 -16.48
N PHE A 549 31.31 7.42 -17.24
CA PHE A 549 29.89 7.07 -17.34
C PHE A 549 29.67 5.69 -17.99
N GLN A 550 30.39 5.38 -19.07
CA GLN A 550 30.34 4.05 -19.69
C GLN A 550 30.75 2.93 -18.72
N GLY A 551 31.70 3.21 -17.81
CA GLY A 551 32.07 2.29 -16.73
C GLY A 551 30.90 1.91 -15.82
N LEU A 552 30.00 2.86 -15.52
CA LEU A 552 28.79 2.60 -14.71
C LEU A 552 27.82 1.63 -15.38
N LEU A 553 27.77 1.64 -16.72
CA LEU A 553 26.85 0.81 -17.50
C LEU A 553 27.26 -0.66 -17.57
N VAL A 554 28.54 -0.96 -17.34
CA VAL A 554 29.13 -2.30 -17.40
C VAL A 554 29.31 -2.89 -16.01
N GLY A 555 29.66 -2.07 -15.02
CA GLY A 555 29.92 -2.50 -13.64
C GLY A 555 28.70 -2.75 -12.76
N GLY A 556 27.48 -2.55 -13.30
CA GLY A 556 26.21 -2.79 -12.60
C GLY A 556 25.56 -4.15 -12.86
N ALA A 557 26.29 -5.11 -13.44
CA ALA A 557 25.84 -6.48 -13.68
C ALA A 557 26.13 -7.41 -12.49
#